data_AF-V4AVN9-F1
#
_entry.id   AF-V4AVN9-F1
#
_cell.length_a   1.000
_cell.length_b   1.000
_cell.length_c   1.000
_cell.angle_alpha   90.00
_cell.angle_beta   90.00
_cell.angle_gamma   90.00
#
_symmetry.space_group_name_H-M   'P 1'
#
loop_
_entity.id
_entity.type
_entity.pdbx_description
1 polymer ?
#
loop_
_entity_poly.entity_id
_entity_poly.type
_entity_poly.pdbx_seq_one_letter_code
_entity_poly.pdbx_strand_id
1 'polypeptide(L)'
;MFIVIVLALISTVDCEVQQVIATVAVSYRYSMVVSIQKYSAITAKFTGKAALGKCVHPDSGKKISHGGRFQISSSGPCIEYTCQNGGYSATSVACSNDDGSCTPIGSIKQISNCLQQQCKTSGGHVGFATTKEGCMVRSNGRSYECVPVGQSVTEDCITKRCSLNGNTYRLQVHDAKCKIGGQCKPVGSSWTEQCLNVKCDKRDYPDGSVQLIQTRSPAGCTDTTGKCHQAGEKGYSTVKHGRLYTDCTCNLDGHNYRSVCTQTTK
;
A
#
# COMPACT_ATOMS: atom_id res chain seq x y z
N MET A 1 37.24 25.77 -24.30
CA MET A 1 37.54 27.14 -23.86
C MET A 1 36.68 28.08 -24.70
N PHE A 2 36.03 29.06 -24.05
CA PHE A 2 34.79 29.80 -24.42
C PHE A 2 33.49 29.01 -24.09
N ILE A 3 32.67 29.26 -23.05
CA ILE A 3 31.98 30.48 -22.52
C ILE A 3 31.05 31.05 -23.61
N VAL A 4 29.72 31.29 -23.49
CA VAL A 4 28.72 31.32 -22.41
C VAL A 4 27.31 31.49 -23.04
N ILE A 5 26.27 31.00 -22.33
CA ILE A 5 24.86 31.46 -22.22
C ILE A 5 24.11 31.99 -23.46
N VAL A 6 22.96 31.35 -23.77
CA VAL A 6 21.72 32.07 -24.18
C VAL A 6 20.52 31.45 -23.44
N LEU A 7 19.99 32.21 -22.48
CA LEU A 7 18.67 32.10 -21.86
C LEU A 7 17.81 33.24 -22.45
N ALA A 8 16.59 32.94 -22.93
CA ALA A 8 15.42 33.84 -22.98
C ALA A 8 14.24 33.04 -23.61
N LEU A 9 13.18 32.69 -22.88
CA LEU A 9 12.02 33.49 -22.42
C LEU A 9 10.90 33.61 -23.47
N ILE A 10 9.68 33.23 -23.04
CA ILE A 10 8.32 33.77 -23.30
C ILE A 10 7.37 32.77 -22.58
N SER A 11 6.83 33.01 -21.37
CA SER A 11 5.74 33.94 -20.95
C SER A 11 4.44 33.65 -21.73
N THR A 12 3.25 33.41 -21.20
CA THR A 12 2.49 33.96 -20.06
C THR A 12 1.20 33.14 -19.94
N VAL A 13 0.77 32.75 -18.74
CA VAL A 13 -0.67 32.69 -18.40
C VAL A 13 -0.80 33.11 -16.93
N ASP A 14 -1.22 34.35 -16.73
CA ASP A 14 -1.70 34.90 -15.47
C ASP A 14 -3.21 34.64 -15.36
N CYS A 15 -3.65 34.15 -14.19
CA CYS A 15 -4.93 34.56 -13.61
C CYS A 15 -4.90 34.34 -12.09
N GLU A 16 -4.55 35.44 -11.44
CA GLU A 16 -5.01 35.93 -10.14
C GLU A 16 -6.07 35.10 -9.40
N VAL A 17 -5.70 34.58 -8.23
CA VAL A 17 -6.50 34.79 -7.01
C VAL A 17 -5.55 35.25 -5.92
N GLN A 18 -5.77 36.48 -5.48
CA GLN A 18 -4.89 37.27 -4.64
C GLN A 18 -4.70 36.72 -3.22
N GLN A 19 -3.46 36.86 -2.76
CA GLN A 19 -3.06 36.92 -1.37
C GLN A 19 -3.53 38.22 -0.71
N VAL A 20 -4.17 38.10 0.44
CA VAL A 20 -4.13 39.04 1.58
C VAL A 20 -4.32 38.12 2.79
N ILE A 21 -3.49 38.00 3.83
CA ILE A 21 -2.99 39.01 4.76
C ILE A 21 -1.80 38.41 5.55
N ALA A 22 -0.74 39.21 5.63
CA ALA A 22 0.19 39.44 6.74
C ALA A 22 0.57 38.31 7.72
N THR A 23 1.87 38.02 7.69
CA THR A 23 2.81 38.11 8.82
C THR A 23 2.20 38.48 10.18
N VAL A 24 2.09 37.51 11.06
CA VAL A 24 2.05 37.71 12.52
C VAL A 24 3.00 36.70 13.16
N ALA A 25 4.29 37.03 13.14
CA ALA A 25 5.26 36.48 14.06
C ALA A 25 5.02 37.16 15.43
N VAL A 26 4.13 36.59 16.25
CA VAL A 26 4.02 36.97 17.66
C VAL A 26 4.82 35.98 18.48
N SER A 27 6.01 36.46 18.83
CA SER A 27 6.87 36.00 19.90
C SER A 27 6.11 36.06 21.24
N TYR A 28 5.42 34.99 21.63
CA TYR A 28 4.99 34.83 23.02
C TYR A 28 6.17 34.36 23.88
N ARG A 29 7.08 35.28 24.21
CA ARG A 29 7.88 35.19 25.43
C ARG A 29 7.00 35.66 26.59
N TYR A 30 6.16 34.77 27.12
CA TYR A 30 5.58 35.00 28.44
C TYR A 30 6.55 34.43 29.48
N SER A 31 7.43 35.31 29.96
CA SER A 31 8.09 35.17 31.25
C SER A 31 7.02 35.13 32.33
N MET A 32 6.65 33.94 32.80
CA MET A 32 6.05 33.84 34.13
C MET A 32 7.17 33.97 35.16
N VAL A 33 7.44 35.22 35.56
CA VAL A 33 8.05 35.53 36.85
C VAL A 33 7.00 35.17 37.89
N VAL A 34 6.98 33.90 38.32
CA VAL A 34 6.24 33.50 39.50
C VAL A 34 6.99 34.08 40.69
N SER A 35 6.45 35.15 41.28
CA SER A 35 6.85 35.63 42.59
C SER A 35 6.67 34.51 43.61
N ILE A 36 7.79 33.91 44.04
CA ILE A 36 7.85 33.06 45.22
C ILE A 36 7.72 33.99 46.43
N GLN A 37 6.49 34.26 46.84
CA GLN A 37 6.25 34.82 48.17
C GLN A 37 6.76 33.81 49.19
N LYS A 38 7.77 34.25 49.95
CA LYS A 38 8.27 33.60 51.16
C LYS A 38 7.11 33.40 52.14
N TYR A 39 6.50 32.22 52.15
CA TYR A 39 5.70 31.78 53.27
C TYR A 39 6.66 31.23 54.33
N SER A 40 6.83 32.03 55.38
CA SER A 40 7.47 31.68 56.63
C SER A 40 6.88 30.37 57.16
N ALA A 41 7.77 29.44 57.52
CA ALA A 41 7.46 28.15 58.09
C ALA A 41 6.59 28.30 59.36
N ILE A 42 5.32 27.93 59.27
CA ILE A 42 4.54 27.49 60.42
C ILE A 42 4.72 25.98 60.49
N THR A 43 5.72 25.54 61.25
CA THR A 43 5.92 24.13 61.58
C THR A 43 4.90 23.74 62.65
N ALA A 44 3.62 23.66 62.27
CA ALA A 44 2.61 23.05 63.11
C ALA A 44 2.88 21.54 63.13
N LYS A 45 3.40 21.04 64.26
CA LYS A 45 3.40 19.60 64.57
C LYS A 45 1.95 19.15 64.74
N PHE A 46 1.27 18.84 63.65
CA PHE A 46 0.04 18.06 63.69
C PHE A 46 0.40 16.60 63.96
N THR A 47 0.53 16.25 65.23
CA THR A 47 0.50 14.85 65.69
C THR A 47 -0.94 14.35 65.77
N GLY A 48 -1.72 14.58 64.72
CA GLY A 48 -3.02 13.96 64.51
C GLY A 48 -2.86 12.98 63.36
N LYS A 49 -3.13 11.68 63.59
CA LYS A 49 -3.33 10.70 62.52
C LYS A 49 -4.43 11.24 61.60
N ALA A 50 -4.09 11.92 60.52
CA ALA A 50 -5.05 12.21 59.46
C ALA A 50 -5.61 10.84 59.03
N ALA A 51 -6.91 10.63 59.27
CA ALA A 51 -7.57 9.41 58.85
C ALA A 51 -7.61 9.41 57.32
N LEU A 52 -6.52 8.91 56.70
CA LEU A 52 -6.40 8.79 55.26
C LEU A 52 -7.63 8.04 54.75
N GLY A 53 -8.38 8.66 53.83
CA GLY A 53 -9.59 8.08 53.26
C GLY A 53 -9.30 6.68 52.70
N LYS A 54 -10.11 5.70 53.07
CA LYS A 54 -10.08 4.35 52.48
C LYS A 54 -10.83 4.37 51.16
N CYS A 55 -10.29 3.74 50.13
CA CYS A 55 -11.00 3.53 48.87
C CYS A 55 -11.92 2.32 48.98
N VAL A 56 -12.93 2.24 48.10
CA VAL A 56 -13.79 1.07 47.96
C VAL A 56 -13.53 0.45 46.59
N HIS A 57 -13.19 -0.83 46.56
CA HIS A 57 -12.97 -1.56 45.30
C HIS A 57 -14.28 -1.60 44.50
N PRO A 58 -14.31 -1.17 43.23
CA PRO A 58 -15.55 -1.12 42.44
C PRO A 58 -16.23 -2.48 42.28
N ASP A 59 -15.45 -3.53 41.97
CA ASP A 59 -16.05 -4.85 41.72
C ASP A 59 -16.45 -5.63 42.99
N SER A 60 -15.68 -5.50 44.08
CA SER A 60 -15.87 -6.33 45.29
C SER A 60 -16.46 -5.60 46.49
N GLY A 61 -16.57 -4.27 46.45
CA GLY A 61 -16.98 -3.45 47.60
C GLY A 61 -15.97 -3.44 48.77
N LYS A 62 -14.83 -4.13 48.65
CA LYS A 62 -13.81 -4.25 49.70
C LYS A 62 -13.13 -2.89 49.95
N LYS A 63 -12.94 -2.54 51.21
CA LYS A 63 -12.17 -1.33 51.60
C LYS A 63 -10.67 -1.56 51.37
N ILE A 64 -10.03 -0.63 50.67
CA ILE A 64 -8.60 -0.63 50.34
C ILE A 64 -7.92 0.50 51.10
N SER A 65 -6.84 0.17 51.82
CA SER A 65 -6.03 1.17 52.53
C SER A 65 -5.30 2.10 51.56
N HIS A 66 -4.97 3.32 52.00
CA HIS A 66 -4.11 4.22 51.25
C HIS A 66 -2.80 3.54 50.83
N GLY A 67 -2.40 3.72 49.57
CA GLY A 67 -1.26 3.05 48.95
C GLY A 67 -1.54 1.62 48.49
N GLY A 68 -2.69 1.03 48.84
CA GLY A 68 -3.09 -0.29 48.37
C GLY A 68 -3.34 -0.31 46.86
N ARG A 69 -2.83 -1.34 46.19
CA ARG A 69 -2.95 -1.56 44.75
C ARG A 69 -4.01 -2.61 44.45
N PHE A 70 -4.74 -2.44 43.35
CA PHE A 70 -5.80 -3.35 42.93
C PHE A 70 -6.07 -3.23 41.43
N GLN A 71 -6.81 -4.18 40.88
CA GLN A 71 -7.25 -4.18 39.48
C GLN A 71 -8.77 -4.11 39.43
N ILE A 72 -9.31 -3.51 38.37
CA ILE A 72 -10.74 -3.46 38.14
C ILE A 72 -11.05 -4.36 36.95
N SER A 73 -11.96 -5.33 37.13
CA SER A 73 -12.26 -6.34 36.10
C SER A 73 -12.73 -5.71 34.79
N SER A 74 -13.50 -4.62 34.85
CA SER A 74 -13.95 -3.88 33.66
C SER A 74 -12.84 -3.12 32.91
N SER A 75 -11.69 -2.88 33.56
CA SER A 75 -10.52 -2.22 32.96
C SER A 75 -9.55 -3.22 32.31
N GLY A 76 -9.74 -4.52 32.53
CA GLY A 76 -8.83 -5.57 32.08
C GLY A 76 -7.64 -5.83 33.02
N PRO A 77 -6.93 -6.95 32.82
CA PRO A 77 -5.92 -7.46 33.76
C PRO A 77 -4.60 -6.68 33.73
N CYS A 78 -4.44 -5.72 32.82
CA CYS A 78 -3.19 -4.97 32.61
C CYS A 78 -3.26 -3.51 33.06
N ILE A 79 -4.30 -3.16 33.83
CA ILE A 79 -4.44 -1.83 34.43
C ILE A 79 -4.48 -2.00 35.96
N GLU A 80 -3.52 -1.37 36.63
CA GLU A 80 -3.39 -1.43 38.09
C GLU A 80 -3.61 -0.05 38.69
N TYR A 81 -4.53 0.04 39.65
CA TYR A 81 -4.92 1.25 40.35
C TYR A 81 -4.30 1.29 41.74
N THR A 82 -4.00 2.50 42.22
CA THR A 82 -3.57 2.73 43.60
C THR A 82 -4.52 3.66 44.32
N CYS A 83 -4.89 3.29 45.55
CA CYS A 83 -5.75 4.08 46.41
C CYS A 83 -5.00 5.30 47.00
N GLN A 84 -5.49 6.51 46.75
CA GLN A 84 -4.95 7.77 47.23
C GLN A 84 -6.06 8.64 47.86
N ASN A 85 -6.00 8.85 49.19
CA ASN A 85 -6.90 9.74 49.93
C ASN A 85 -8.41 9.52 49.69
N GLY A 86 -8.85 8.27 49.62
CA GLY A 86 -10.25 7.92 49.37
C GLY A 86 -10.67 7.87 47.89
N GLY A 87 -9.83 8.37 46.97
CA GLY A 87 -9.95 8.16 45.52
C GLY A 87 -8.91 7.18 45.00
N TYR A 88 -8.96 6.81 43.72
CA TYR A 88 -7.95 5.95 43.11
C TYR A 88 -7.57 6.44 41.72
N SER A 89 -6.33 6.17 41.31
CA SER A 89 -5.80 6.51 39.98
C SER A 89 -5.04 5.33 39.41
N ALA A 90 -5.02 5.20 38.07
CA ALA A 90 -4.20 4.20 37.41
C ALA A 90 -2.72 4.49 37.68
N THR A 91 -2.00 3.48 38.16
CA THR A 91 -0.56 3.53 38.46
C THR A 91 0.27 2.71 37.51
N SER A 92 -0.32 1.72 36.85
CA SER A 92 0.27 0.99 35.74
C SER A 92 -0.77 0.83 34.65
N VAL A 93 -0.37 1.11 33.41
CA VAL A 93 -1.22 1.00 32.23
C VAL A 93 -0.44 0.24 31.17
N ALA A 94 -0.99 -0.88 30.72
CA ALA A 94 -0.40 -1.75 29.72
C ALA A 94 -1.50 -2.42 28.88
N CYS A 95 -1.15 -2.85 27.68
CA CYS A 95 -2.03 -3.62 26.81
C CYS A 95 -1.96 -5.11 27.17
N SER A 96 -3.11 -5.77 27.16
CA SER A 96 -3.18 -7.22 27.38
C SER A 96 -2.93 -7.98 26.08
N ASN A 97 -2.10 -9.02 26.15
CA ASN A 97 -1.88 -9.99 25.07
C ASN A 97 -2.85 -11.17 25.16
N ASP A 98 -2.90 -11.98 24.11
CA ASP A 98 -3.75 -13.17 24.03
C ASP A 98 -3.41 -14.24 25.08
N ASP A 99 -2.18 -14.24 25.59
CA ASP A 99 -1.72 -15.12 26.68
C ASP A 99 -1.97 -14.52 28.09
N GLY A 100 -2.62 -13.36 28.17
CA GLY A 100 -2.87 -12.62 29.41
C GLY A 100 -1.68 -11.79 29.91
N SER A 101 -0.52 -11.84 29.25
CA SER A 101 0.63 -11.01 29.62
C SER A 101 0.38 -9.53 29.33
N CYS A 102 1.12 -8.65 30.02
CA CYS A 102 0.96 -7.20 29.89
C CYS A 102 2.15 -6.57 29.16
N THR A 103 1.86 -5.84 28.09
CA THR A 103 2.83 -5.09 27.29
C THR A 103 2.74 -3.60 27.60
N PRO A 104 3.85 -2.94 28.00
CA PRO A 104 3.79 -1.55 28.42
C PRO A 104 3.41 -0.61 27.26
N ILE A 105 2.82 0.55 27.62
CA ILE A 105 2.49 1.60 26.65
C ILE A 105 3.73 2.02 25.86
N GLY A 106 3.55 2.22 24.56
CA GLY A 106 4.61 2.59 23.62
C GLY A 106 5.28 1.40 22.95
N SER A 107 5.19 0.18 23.51
CA SER A 107 5.78 -1.01 22.90
C SER A 107 5.15 -1.35 21.55
N ILE A 108 6.00 -1.78 20.61
CA ILE A 108 5.62 -2.25 19.28
C ILE A 108 5.54 -3.77 19.27
N LYS A 109 4.42 -4.30 18.80
CA LYS A 109 4.19 -5.73 18.55
C LYS A 109 4.20 -5.96 17.04
N GLN A 110 5.11 -6.82 16.58
CA GLN A 110 5.14 -7.28 15.18
C GLN A 110 4.14 -8.42 15.03
N ILE A 111 3.08 -8.23 14.25
CA ILE A 111 2.06 -9.28 14.00
C ILE A 111 2.46 -10.12 12.78
N SER A 112 2.98 -9.46 11.74
CA SER A 112 3.57 -10.08 10.56
C SER A 112 4.59 -9.10 9.98
N ASN A 113 5.42 -9.49 9.01
CA ASN A 113 6.43 -8.60 8.41
C ASN A 113 5.89 -7.22 7.97
N CYS A 114 4.62 -7.16 7.57
CA CYS A 114 3.98 -5.95 7.07
C CYS A 114 2.90 -5.37 7.99
N LEU A 115 2.71 -5.94 9.19
CA LEU A 115 1.73 -5.48 10.17
C LEU A 115 2.38 -5.26 11.53
N GLN A 116 2.34 -4.02 12.02
CA GLN A 116 2.77 -3.65 13.36
C GLN A 116 1.63 -2.98 14.11
N GLN A 117 1.58 -3.26 15.41
CA GLN A 117 0.70 -2.58 16.33
C GLN A 117 1.52 -1.96 17.46
N GLN A 118 1.06 -0.83 17.97
CA GLN A 118 1.63 -0.19 19.14
C GLN A 118 0.62 -0.21 20.27
N CYS A 119 1.08 -0.57 21.46
CA CYS A 119 0.28 -0.41 22.67
C CYS A 119 0.13 1.09 22.96
N LYS A 120 -1.08 1.63 22.90
CA LYS A 120 -1.34 3.07 23.15
C LYS A 120 -2.64 3.29 23.91
N THR A 121 -2.78 4.49 24.45
CA THR A 121 -4.03 4.97 25.03
C THR A 121 -4.74 5.86 24.02
N SER A 122 -6.03 5.62 23.76
CA SER A 122 -6.84 6.41 22.82
C SER A 122 -8.26 6.51 23.35
N GLY A 123 -8.75 7.73 23.57
CA GLY A 123 -10.12 7.97 24.05
C GLY A 123 -10.44 7.33 25.41
N GLY A 124 -9.46 7.25 26.32
CA GLY A 124 -9.64 6.60 27.62
C GLY A 124 -9.56 5.06 27.60
N HIS A 125 -9.36 4.46 26.43
CA HIS A 125 -9.14 3.02 26.28
C HIS A 125 -7.66 2.72 26.05
N VAL A 126 -7.22 1.57 26.55
CA VAL A 126 -5.85 1.08 26.42
C VAL A 126 -5.87 -0.16 25.55
N GLY A 127 -5.10 -0.16 24.46
CA GLY A 127 -5.10 -1.27 23.53
C GLY A 127 -4.04 -1.16 22.44
N PHE A 128 -3.90 -2.24 21.68
CA PHE A 128 -3.05 -2.26 20.50
C PHE A 128 -3.73 -1.53 19.35
N ALA A 129 -3.03 -0.55 18.78
CA ALA A 129 -3.47 0.13 17.58
C ALA A 129 -2.48 -0.11 16.45
N THR A 130 -2.98 -0.38 15.26
CA THR A 130 -2.16 -0.55 14.07
C THR A 130 -1.35 0.71 13.78
N THR A 131 -0.03 0.57 13.66
CA THR A 131 0.90 1.64 13.32
C THR A 131 1.56 1.44 11.97
N LYS A 132 1.62 0.20 11.49
CA LYS A 132 2.08 -0.16 10.16
C LYS A 132 1.14 -1.20 9.58
N GLU A 133 0.63 -0.96 8.38
CA GLU A 133 -0.21 -1.90 7.64
C GLU A 133 0.30 -2.02 6.20
N GLY A 134 0.20 -3.22 5.66
CA GLY A 134 0.65 -3.48 4.30
C GLY A 134 0.49 -4.93 3.89
N CYS A 135 0.63 -5.15 2.60
CA CYS A 135 0.56 -6.45 1.97
C CYS A 135 1.97 -6.96 1.74
N MET A 136 2.14 -8.27 1.96
CA MET A 136 3.41 -8.93 1.72
C MET A 136 3.53 -9.31 0.24
N VAL A 137 4.58 -8.86 -0.43
CA VAL A 137 4.94 -9.26 -1.80
C VAL A 137 6.27 -10.01 -1.79
N ARG A 138 6.40 -11.03 -2.63
CA ARG A 138 7.67 -11.75 -2.79
C ARG A 138 8.52 -11.01 -3.82
N SER A 139 9.66 -10.49 -3.40
CA SER A 139 10.62 -9.79 -4.26
C SER A 139 11.76 -10.72 -4.64
N ASN A 140 12.02 -10.86 -5.95
CA ASN A 140 13.11 -11.67 -6.52
C ASN A 140 13.18 -13.14 -6.03
N GLY A 141 12.03 -13.72 -5.68
CA GLY A 141 11.92 -15.10 -5.22
C GLY A 141 12.55 -15.40 -3.84
N ARG A 142 13.17 -14.42 -3.16
CA ARG A 142 13.96 -14.67 -1.93
C ARG A 142 13.56 -13.82 -0.72
N SER A 143 13.12 -12.58 -0.92
CA SER A 143 12.74 -11.69 0.18
C SER A 143 11.25 -11.33 0.12
N TYR A 144 10.72 -10.93 1.27
CA TYR A 144 9.39 -10.33 1.35
C TYR A 144 9.53 -8.83 1.52
N GLU A 145 8.82 -8.10 0.68
CA GLU A 145 8.71 -6.64 0.75
C GLU A 145 7.28 -6.27 1.17
N CYS A 146 7.14 -5.15 1.84
CA CYS A 146 5.85 -4.67 2.32
C CYS A 146 5.35 -3.52 1.44
N VAL A 147 4.23 -3.76 0.77
CA VAL A 147 3.52 -2.74 0.01
C VAL A 147 2.50 -2.08 0.96
N PRO A 148 2.62 -0.78 1.27
CA PRO A 148 1.67 -0.11 2.15
C PRO A 148 0.24 -0.19 1.62
N VAL A 149 -0.76 -0.15 2.51
CA VAL A 149 -2.17 -0.13 2.09
C VAL A 149 -2.44 1.06 1.17
N GLY A 150 -3.16 0.79 0.07
CA GLY A 150 -3.46 1.77 -0.97
C GLY A 150 -2.37 1.93 -2.03
N GLN A 151 -1.15 1.43 -1.80
CA GLN A 151 -0.06 1.43 -2.79
C GLN A 151 -0.14 0.24 -3.75
N SER A 152 0.53 0.37 -4.88
CA SER A 152 0.55 -0.65 -5.94
C SER A 152 1.96 -1.13 -6.26
N VAL A 153 2.04 -2.39 -6.67
CA VAL A 153 3.25 -3.02 -7.19
C VAL A 153 2.94 -3.59 -8.57
N THR A 154 3.88 -3.49 -9.51
CA THR A 154 3.72 -4.04 -10.86
C THR A 154 4.79 -5.08 -11.12
N GLU A 155 4.36 -6.30 -11.45
CA GLU A 155 5.23 -7.42 -11.79
C GLU A 155 4.65 -8.12 -13.03
N ASP A 156 5.50 -8.43 -14.01
CA ASP A 156 5.09 -9.10 -15.25
C ASP A 156 3.84 -8.52 -15.93
N CYS A 157 3.80 -7.19 -16.06
CA CYS A 157 2.69 -6.45 -16.67
C CYS A 157 1.35 -6.55 -15.89
N ILE A 158 1.38 -7.01 -14.64
CA ILE A 158 0.22 -7.07 -13.75
C ILE A 158 0.47 -6.12 -12.58
N THR A 159 -0.38 -5.10 -12.46
CA THR A 159 -0.37 -4.18 -11.34
C THR A 159 -1.34 -4.67 -10.28
N LYS A 160 -0.81 -4.92 -9.09
CA LYS A 160 -1.60 -5.28 -7.90
C LYS A 160 -1.63 -4.11 -6.93
N ARG A 161 -2.76 -3.87 -6.29
CA ARG A 161 -2.93 -2.85 -5.25
C ARG A 161 -3.13 -3.51 -3.90
N CYS A 162 -2.41 -3.04 -2.89
CA CYS A 162 -2.62 -3.49 -1.53
C CYS A 162 -3.91 -2.89 -0.97
N SER A 163 -4.81 -3.73 -0.48
CA SER A 163 -6.09 -3.33 0.07
C SER A 163 -6.48 -4.20 1.26
N LEU A 164 -7.34 -3.65 2.12
CA LEU A 164 -7.99 -4.41 3.18
C LEU A 164 -9.21 -5.12 2.59
N ASN A 165 -9.20 -6.45 2.60
CA ASN A 165 -10.34 -7.29 2.20
C ASN A 165 -10.83 -8.07 3.42
N GLY A 166 -11.99 -7.66 3.95
CA GLY A 166 -12.47 -8.09 5.26
C GLY A 166 -11.48 -7.68 6.35
N ASN A 167 -10.93 -8.66 7.07
CA ASN A 167 -9.95 -8.45 8.14
C ASN A 167 -8.50 -8.76 7.70
N THR A 168 -8.25 -8.92 6.39
CA THR A 168 -6.93 -9.31 5.88
C THR A 168 -6.42 -8.35 4.82
N TYR A 169 -5.14 -7.98 4.91
CA TYR A 169 -4.46 -7.19 3.88
C TYR A 169 -4.04 -8.10 2.74
N ARG A 170 -4.51 -7.83 1.52
CA ARG A 170 -4.22 -8.64 0.33
C ARG A 170 -3.90 -7.75 -0.87
N LEU A 171 -2.99 -8.23 -1.70
CA LEU A 171 -2.74 -7.68 -3.03
C LEU A 171 -3.87 -8.12 -3.96
N GLN A 172 -4.64 -7.18 -4.47
CA GLN A 172 -5.68 -7.41 -5.47
C GLN A 172 -5.20 -6.95 -6.83
N VAL A 173 -5.53 -7.69 -7.90
CA VAL A 173 -5.22 -7.24 -9.26
C VAL A 173 -6.00 -5.96 -9.56
N HIS A 174 -5.27 -4.88 -9.82
CA HIS A 174 -5.84 -3.58 -10.14
C HIS A 174 -5.84 -3.32 -11.65
N ASP A 175 -4.75 -3.69 -12.32
CA ASP A 175 -4.60 -3.59 -13.77
C ASP A 175 -3.79 -4.80 -14.29
N ALA A 176 -4.07 -5.26 -15.50
CA ALA A 176 -3.41 -6.40 -16.11
C ALA A 176 -3.20 -6.15 -17.60
N LYS A 177 -2.01 -6.47 -18.09
CA LYS A 177 -1.59 -6.23 -19.47
C LYS A 177 -0.83 -7.44 -20.00
N CYS A 178 -0.99 -7.76 -21.28
CA CYS A 178 -0.24 -8.83 -21.92
C CYS A 178 1.22 -8.43 -22.11
N LYS A 179 2.15 -9.29 -21.67
CA LYS A 179 3.61 -9.11 -21.87
C LYS A 179 4.04 -9.69 -23.21
N ILE A 180 4.62 -8.88 -24.08
CA ILE A 180 5.04 -9.26 -25.45
C ILE A 180 6.30 -8.51 -25.84
N GLY A 181 7.37 -9.25 -26.16
CA GLY A 181 8.66 -8.64 -26.50
C GLY A 181 9.17 -7.67 -25.42
N GLY A 182 8.84 -7.92 -24.15
CA GLY A 182 9.17 -7.03 -23.03
C GLY A 182 8.24 -5.82 -22.84
N GLN A 183 7.30 -5.58 -23.76
CA GLN A 183 6.29 -4.51 -23.64
C GLN A 183 5.00 -5.03 -23.00
N CYS A 184 4.29 -4.14 -22.29
CA CYS A 184 2.98 -4.44 -21.72
C CYS A 184 1.88 -3.81 -22.59
N LYS A 185 1.03 -4.63 -23.21
CA LYS A 185 -0.11 -4.19 -24.03
C LYS A 185 -1.42 -4.27 -23.24
N PRO A 186 -2.29 -3.24 -23.29
CA PRO A 186 -3.56 -3.26 -22.55
C PRO A 186 -4.45 -4.46 -22.89
N VAL A 187 -5.18 -4.97 -21.92
CA VAL A 187 -6.28 -5.93 -22.18
C VAL A 187 -7.31 -5.28 -23.12
N GLY A 188 -7.84 -6.06 -24.05
CA GLY A 188 -8.74 -5.63 -25.12
C GLY A 188 -8.01 -5.08 -26.36
N SER A 189 -6.71 -4.77 -26.27
CA SER A 189 -5.96 -4.30 -27.43
C SER A 189 -5.70 -5.43 -28.43
N SER A 190 -5.64 -5.05 -29.72
CA SER A 190 -5.23 -5.92 -30.82
C SER A 190 -4.14 -5.23 -31.63
N TRP A 191 -3.17 -5.99 -32.12
CA TRP A 191 -2.12 -5.49 -33.00
C TRP A 191 -1.67 -6.59 -33.96
N THR A 192 -0.91 -6.21 -34.98
CA THR A 192 -0.34 -7.16 -35.94
C THR A 192 1.16 -7.30 -35.69
N GLU A 193 1.63 -8.53 -35.49
CA GLU A 193 3.05 -8.86 -35.41
C GLU A 193 3.32 -10.11 -36.25
N GLN A 194 4.40 -10.12 -37.05
CA GLN A 194 4.80 -11.29 -37.84
C GLN A 194 3.64 -11.92 -38.65
N CYS A 195 2.80 -11.10 -39.27
CA CYS A 195 1.60 -11.55 -39.98
C CYS A 195 0.52 -12.27 -39.18
N LEU A 196 0.52 -12.08 -37.86
CA LEU A 196 -0.51 -12.55 -36.97
C LEU A 196 -1.19 -11.34 -36.34
N ASN A 197 -2.52 -11.36 -36.34
CA ASN A 197 -3.32 -10.50 -35.48
C ASN A 197 -3.28 -11.14 -34.11
N VAL A 198 -2.80 -10.39 -33.13
CA VAL A 198 -2.73 -10.83 -31.75
C VAL A 198 -3.66 -9.95 -30.94
N LYS A 199 -4.52 -10.61 -30.17
CA LYS A 199 -5.47 -9.97 -29.26
C LYS A 199 -5.10 -10.32 -27.83
N CYS A 200 -5.05 -9.31 -26.97
CA CYS A 200 -4.88 -9.50 -25.53
C CYS A 200 -6.25 -9.54 -24.85
N ASP A 201 -6.59 -10.67 -24.24
CA ASP A 201 -7.81 -10.86 -23.47
C ASP A 201 -7.49 -11.23 -22.01
N LYS A 202 -8.50 -11.16 -21.15
CA LYS A 202 -8.40 -11.47 -19.72
C LYS A 202 -9.54 -12.39 -19.31
N ARG A 203 -9.24 -13.31 -18.39
CA ARG A 203 -10.20 -14.12 -17.67
C ARG A 203 -10.00 -13.93 -16.17
N ASP A 204 -11.03 -13.48 -15.48
CA ASP A 204 -11.08 -13.34 -14.03
C ASP A 204 -11.57 -14.64 -13.37
N TYR A 205 -11.00 -14.98 -12.20
CA TYR A 205 -11.41 -16.12 -11.39
C TYR A 205 -12.06 -15.67 -10.07
N PRO A 206 -12.92 -16.50 -9.45
CA PRO A 206 -13.58 -16.17 -8.19
C PRO A 206 -12.62 -15.91 -7.01
N ASP A 207 -11.40 -16.45 -7.06
CA ASP A 207 -10.36 -16.22 -6.06
C ASP A 207 -9.63 -14.87 -6.22
N GLY A 208 -9.99 -14.08 -7.24
CA GLY A 208 -9.36 -12.81 -7.59
C GLY A 208 -8.09 -12.94 -8.43
N SER A 209 -7.70 -14.16 -8.81
CA SER A 209 -6.63 -14.36 -9.79
C SER A 209 -7.10 -14.02 -11.20
N VAL A 210 -6.14 -13.71 -12.08
CA VAL A 210 -6.41 -13.36 -13.48
C VAL A 210 -5.54 -14.21 -14.40
N GLN A 211 -6.13 -14.73 -15.47
CA GLN A 211 -5.41 -15.34 -16.59
C GLN A 211 -5.43 -14.37 -17.77
N LEU A 212 -4.25 -14.00 -18.25
CA LEU A 212 -4.08 -13.26 -19.49
C LEU A 212 -4.01 -14.24 -20.66
N ILE A 213 -4.82 -13.98 -21.70
CA ILE A 213 -4.96 -14.85 -22.87
C ILE A 213 -4.48 -14.06 -24.08
N GLN A 214 -3.58 -14.64 -24.86
CA GLN A 214 -3.16 -14.09 -26.14
C GLN A 214 -3.70 -14.96 -27.26
N THR A 215 -4.67 -14.46 -28.00
CA THR A 215 -5.21 -15.17 -29.16
C THR A 215 -4.49 -14.68 -30.41
N ARG A 216 -3.90 -15.61 -31.16
CA ARG A 216 -3.23 -15.35 -32.43
C ARG A 216 -4.09 -15.87 -33.57
N SER A 217 -4.35 -15.03 -34.56
CA SER A 217 -5.00 -15.42 -35.80
C SER A 217 -4.19 -14.92 -37.00
N PRO A 218 -4.14 -15.67 -38.11
CA PRO A 218 -3.53 -15.18 -39.35
C PRO A 218 -4.05 -13.79 -39.75
N ALA A 219 -3.15 -12.86 -40.06
CA ALA A 219 -3.47 -11.50 -40.55
C ALA A 219 -3.21 -11.32 -42.04
N GLY A 220 -2.40 -12.19 -42.63
CA GLY A 220 -1.93 -12.07 -44.00
C GLY A 220 -0.95 -13.17 -44.35
N CYS A 221 -0.37 -13.07 -45.54
CA CYS A 221 0.70 -13.95 -45.98
C CYS A 221 2.05 -13.28 -45.80
N THR A 222 3.03 -14.02 -45.28
CA THR A 222 4.40 -13.54 -45.12
C THR A 222 5.24 -13.81 -46.37
N ASP A 223 5.95 -12.79 -46.85
CA ASP A 223 6.93 -12.93 -47.93
C ASP A 223 8.33 -13.36 -47.41
N THR A 224 9.33 -13.43 -48.30
CA THR A 224 10.71 -13.76 -47.94
C THR A 224 11.42 -12.72 -47.09
N THR A 225 10.91 -11.49 -47.03
CA THR A 225 11.48 -10.39 -46.21
C THR A 225 10.82 -10.28 -44.84
N GLY A 226 9.76 -11.05 -44.59
CA GLY A 226 8.93 -10.93 -43.39
C GLY A 226 7.82 -9.88 -43.52
N LYS A 227 7.66 -9.25 -44.70
CA LYS A 227 6.57 -8.31 -44.97
C LYS A 227 5.26 -9.07 -45.09
N CYS A 228 4.21 -8.42 -44.61
CA CYS A 228 2.87 -8.96 -44.62
C CYS A 228 2.04 -8.47 -45.81
N HIS A 229 1.39 -9.42 -46.47
CA HIS A 229 0.53 -9.18 -47.63
C HIS A 229 -0.92 -9.48 -47.27
N GLN A 230 -1.82 -8.55 -47.58
CA GLN A 230 -3.26 -8.71 -47.37
C GLN A 230 -3.87 -9.67 -48.40
N ALA A 231 -5.10 -10.12 -48.14
CA ALA A 231 -5.84 -10.94 -49.09
C ALA A 231 -5.99 -10.22 -50.44
N GLY A 232 -5.68 -10.92 -51.53
CA GLY A 232 -5.72 -10.42 -52.90
C GLY A 232 -4.41 -9.82 -53.42
N GLU A 233 -3.44 -9.51 -52.55
CA GLU A 233 -2.12 -9.04 -52.99
C GLU A 233 -1.35 -10.12 -53.76
N LYS A 234 -0.62 -9.70 -54.81
CA LYS A 234 0.07 -10.57 -55.77
C LYS A 234 1.54 -10.17 -55.97
N GLY A 235 2.31 -11.06 -56.59
CA GLY A 235 3.65 -10.76 -57.10
C GLY A 235 4.77 -10.79 -56.05
N TYR A 236 4.51 -11.30 -54.84
CA TYR A 236 5.53 -11.48 -53.82
C TYR A 236 6.13 -12.89 -53.85
N SER A 237 7.26 -13.08 -53.17
CA SER A 237 7.92 -14.39 -53.05
C SER A 237 7.83 -14.89 -51.62
N THR A 238 7.81 -16.20 -51.41
CA THR A 238 7.81 -16.80 -50.05
C THR A 238 8.66 -18.06 -50.02
N VAL A 239 9.18 -18.43 -48.84
CA VAL A 239 9.91 -19.69 -48.64
C VAL A 239 9.04 -20.65 -47.85
N LYS A 240 8.75 -21.82 -48.42
CA LYS A 240 8.04 -22.91 -47.74
C LYS A 240 8.90 -24.17 -47.80
N HIS A 241 9.19 -24.78 -46.66
CA HIS A 241 10.04 -25.98 -46.56
C HIS A 241 11.40 -25.85 -47.28
N GLY A 242 12.04 -24.68 -47.18
CA GLY A 242 13.34 -24.41 -47.80
C GLY A 242 13.33 -24.16 -49.31
N ARG A 243 12.16 -24.14 -49.98
CA ARG A 243 12.04 -23.83 -51.41
C ARG A 243 11.48 -22.41 -51.61
N LEU A 244 12.08 -21.67 -52.54
CA LEU A 244 11.63 -20.34 -52.96
C LEU A 244 10.49 -20.47 -53.98
N TYR A 245 9.34 -19.92 -53.62
CA TYR A 245 8.20 -19.76 -54.49
C TYR A 245 8.09 -18.29 -54.91
N THR A 246 7.84 -18.06 -56.20
CA THR A 246 7.72 -16.73 -56.79
C THR A 246 6.28 -16.53 -57.29
N ASP A 247 5.94 -15.29 -57.64
CA ASP A 247 4.61 -14.90 -58.14
C ASP A 247 3.45 -15.41 -57.27
N CYS A 248 3.57 -15.19 -55.96
CA CYS A 248 2.56 -15.59 -55.00
C CYS A 248 1.36 -14.64 -55.00
N THR A 249 0.17 -15.21 -54.81
CA THR A 249 -1.06 -14.49 -54.43
C THR A 249 -1.48 -14.90 -53.03
N CYS A 250 -1.80 -13.92 -52.18
CA CYS A 250 -2.31 -14.19 -50.84
C CYS A 250 -3.82 -14.36 -50.87
N ASN A 251 -4.32 -15.56 -50.54
CA ASN A 251 -5.76 -15.84 -50.53
C ASN A 251 -6.26 -16.03 -49.08
N LEU A 252 -7.48 -15.57 -48.81
CA LEU A 252 -8.19 -15.86 -47.56
C LEU A 252 -9.18 -17.00 -47.81
N ASP A 253 -8.97 -18.14 -47.14
CA ASP A 253 -9.83 -19.33 -47.20
C ASP A 253 -10.45 -19.56 -45.82
N GLY A 254 -11.70 -19.10 -45.66
CA GLY A 254 -12.36 -19.01 -44.36
C GLY A 254 -11.63 -18.06 -43.41
N HIS A 255 -11.02 -18.61 -42.35
CA HIS A 255 -10.23 -17.85 -41.36
C HIS A 255 -8.72 -17.99 -41.55
N ASN A 256 -8.27 -18.64 -42.63
CA ASN A 256 -6.86 -18.94 -42.85
C ASN A 256 -6.33 -18.21 -44.09
N TYR A 257 -5.16 -17.59 -43.96
CA TYR A 257 -4.45 -17.03 -45.11
C TYR A 257 -3.54 -18.08 -45.73
N ARG A 258 -3.56 -18.19 -47.07
CA ARG A 258 -2.76 -19.14 -47.84
C ARG A 258 -2.13 -18.46 -49.05
N SER A 259 -0.80 -18.47 -49.13
CA SER A 259 -0.09 -18.12 -50.37
C SER A 259 -0.22 -19.23 -51.41
N VAL A 260 -0.75 -18.90 -52.59
CA VAL A 260 -0.74 -19.74 -53.80
C VAL A 260 0.30 -19.16 -54.75
N CYS A 261 1.27 -19.97 -55.18
CA CYS A 261 2.45 -19.48 -55.90
C CYS A 261 2.84 -20.43 -57.03
N THR A 262 3.67 -19.95 -57.96
CA THR A 262 4.33 -20.80 -58.95
C THR A 262 5.69 -21.27 -58.42
N GLN A 263 6.07 -22.52 -58.70
CA GLN A 263 7.36 -23.04 -58.27
C GLN A 263 8.42 -22.59 -59.27
N THR A 264 9.48 -21.97 -58.75
CA THR A 264 10.65 -21.63 -59.58
C THR A 264 11.37 -22.93 -59.96
N THR A 265 11.22 -23.37 -61.21
CA THR A 265 12.10 -24.41 -61.78
C THR A 265 13.49 -23.81 -61.96
N LYS A 266 14.45 -24.31 -61.18
CA LYS A 266 15.87 -24.09 -61.44
C LYS A 266 16.34 -24.98 -62.57
#